data_AF-A0A2V5NJX9-F1
#
_entry.id   AF-A0A2V5NJX9-F1
#
_cell.length_a   1.000
_cell.length_b   1.000
_cell.length_c   1.000
_cell.angle_alpha   90.00
_cell.angle_beta   90.00
_cell.angle_gamma   90.00
#
_symmetry.space_group_name_H-M   'P 1'
#
loop_
_entity.id
_entity.type
_entity.pdbx_description
1 polymer ?
#
loop_
_entity_poly.entity_id
_entity_poly.type
_entity_poly.pdbx_seq_one_letter_code
_entity_poly.pdbx_strand_id
1 'polypeptide(L)'
;MSSDGEKGETRFQGVGVSPGIARGVVQVMRDELEEIVRDKIDSSQIGAEIARFEAALVQTRMQILEMQQRIAEAIGTKDAGIFDAHLLVVEDRTLIDEVLRKLETDLVKVEVVFEEVARRYAETLGKIDDPYLRERALDIQDVMRRVIRNWQGKPRKPMPLPGE
;
A
#
# COMPACT_ATOMS: atom_id res chain seq x y z
N MET A 1 -28.39 21.01 -34.57
CA MET A 1 -28.26 19.68 -35.20
C MET A 1 -27.01 19.05 -34.61
N SER A 2 -27.20 18.16 -33.64
CA SER A 2 -26.14 17.56 -32.84
C SER A 2 -25.58 16.34 -33.56
N SER A 3 -24.26 16.27 -33.72
CA SER A 3 -23.55 15.07 -34.18
C SER A 3 -23.23 14.20 -32.97
N ASP A 4 -24.02 13.15 -32.76
CA ASP A 4 -23.66 12.07 -31.84
C ASP A 4 -22.46 11.31 -32.44
N GLY A 5 -21.31 11.38 -31.77
CA GLY A 5 -20.13 10.61 -32.14
C GLY A 5 -20.35 9.12 -31.84
N GLU A 6 -20.30 8.28 -32.88
CA GLU A 6 -20.33 6.83 -32.74
C GLU A 6 -19.17 6.35 -31.86
N LYS A 7 -19.49 5.80 -30.69
CA LYS A 7 -18.51 5.13 -29.83
C LYS A 7 -18.18 3.75 -30.43
N GLY A 8 -17.05 3.64 -31.12
CA GLY A 8 -16.56 2.37 -31.67
C GLY A 8 -16.18 1.33 -30.61
N GLU A 9 -16.13 0.05 -31.00
CA GLU A 9 -15.64 -1.06 -30.18
C GLU A 9 -14.12 -0.95 -29.97
N THR A 10 -13.66 -0.99 -28.71
CA THR A 10 -12.23 -1.08 -28.37
C THR A 10 -11.92 -2.49 -27.89
N ARG A 11 -10.94 -3.16 -28.51
CA ARG A 11 -10.47 -4.51 -28.13
C ARG A 11 -9.11 -4.45 -27.43
N PHE A 12 -9.00 -5.14 -26.31
CA PHE A 12 -7.75 -5.29 -25.57
C PHE A 12 -7.34 -6.77 -25.55
N GLN A 13 -6.05 -7.05 -25.72
CA GLN A 13 -5.49 -8.40 -25.66
C GLN A 13 -4.51 -8.49 -24.47
N GLY A 14 -4.62 -9.54 -23.67
CA GLY A 14 -3.79 -9.76 -22.47
C GLY A 14 -3.48 -11.23 -22.24
N VAL A 15 -2.86 -11.53 -21.10
CA VAL A 15 -2.54 -12.91 -20.68
C VAL A 15 -3.73 -13.49 -19.90
N GLY A 16 -4.23 -14.65 -20.34
CA GLY A 16 -5.34 -15.33 -19.66
C GLY A 16 -4.90 -15.97 -18.35
N VAL A 17 -5.55 -15.60 -17.24
CA VAL A 17 -5.26 -16.12 -15.89
C VAL A 17 -6.28 -17.17 -15.45
N SER A 18 -7.53 -17.05 -15.88
CA SER A 18 -8.64 -17.98 -15.55
C SER A 18 -9.56 -18.17 -16.76
N PRO A 19 -10.06 -19.40 -17.02
CA PRO A 19 -10.95 -19.66 -18.15
C PRO A 19 -12.38 -19.13 -17.90
N GLY A 20 -13.02 -18.59 -18.94
CA GLY A 20 -14.43 -18.15 -18.89
C GLY A 20 -14.74 -16.98 -19.84
N ILE A 21 -16.03 -16.62 -19.92
CA ILE A 21 -16.52 -15.43 -20.62
C ILE A 21 -17.35 -14.61 -19.63
N ALA A 22 -17.05 -13.32 -19.50
CA ALA A 22 -17.78 -12.39 -18.65
C ALA A 22 -18.31 -11.21 -19.47
N ARG A 23 -19.49 -10.70 -19.10
CA ARG A 23 -20.10 -9.48 -19.67
C ARG A 23 -20.62 -8.62 -18.51
N GLY A 24 -20.21 -7.37 -18.46
CA GLY A 24 -20.63 -6.45 -17.40
C GLY A 24 -20.21 -5.02 -17.69
N VAL A 25 -20.60 -4.11 -16.79
CA VAL A 25 -20.13 -2.72 -16.80
C VAL A 25 -18.71 -2.69 -16.23
N VAL A 26 -17.80 -1.96 -16.89
CA VAL A 26 -16.43 -1.78 -16.40
C VAL A 26 -16.44 -0.78 -15.25
N GLN A 27 -15.94 -1.20 -14.09
CA GLN A 27 -15.62 -0.29 -12.99
C GLN A 27 -14.11 -0.03 -13.00
N VAL A 28 -13.73 1.22 -13.26
CA VAL A 28 -12.32 1.63 -13.25
C VAL A 28 -11.95 2.01 -11.83
N MET A 29 -11.12 1.18 -11.19
CA MET A 29 -10.46 1.55 -9.94
C MET A 29 -9.26 2.44 -10.27
N ARG A 30 -9.25 3.65 -9.73
CA ARG A 30 -8.04 4.46 -9.67
C ARG A 30 -7.46 4.23 -8.28
N ASP A 31 -6.20 3.79 -8.22
CA ASP A 31 -5.40 4.05 -7.04
C ASP A 31 -5.27 5.57 -6.96
N GLU A 32 -5.97 6.19 -6.02
CA GLU A 32 -5.58 7.52 -5.57
C GLU A 32 -4.18 7.33 -4.97
N LEU A 33 -3.14 7.68 -5.73
CA LEU A 33 -1.84 7.91 -5.13
C LEU A 33 -2.09 8.95 -4.04
N GLU A 34 -1.86 8.54 -2.80
CA GLU A 34 -2.03 9.44 -1.67
C GLU A 34 -1.01 10.56 -1.84
N GLU A 35 -1.49 11.77 -2.16
CA GLU A 35 -0.62 12.93 -2.19
C GLU A 35 -0.12 13.17 -0.77
N ILE A 36 1.17 12.86 -0.55
CA ILE A 36 1.88 13.26 0.65
C ILE A 36 2.33 14.70 0.44
N VAL A 37 1.76 15.60 1.24
CA VAL A 37 2.17 17.00 1.25
C VAL A 37 3.48 17.11 2.03
N ARG A 38 4.51 17.66 1.38
CA ARG A 38 5.81 17.90 2.01
C ARG A 38 5.79 19.14 2.89
N ASP A 39 5.27 19.00 4.10
CA ASP A 39 5.27 20.06 5.10
C ASP A 39 6.48 19.95 6.04
N LYS A 40 7.04 21.11 6.40
CA LYS A 40 8.06 21.22 7.44
C LYS A 40 7.44 21.11 8.83
N ILE A 41 8.23 20.63 9.77
CA ILE A 41 7.90 20.60 11.19
C ILE A 41 8.99 21.32 11.99
N ASP A 42 8.63 21.83 13.16
CA ASP A 42 9.61 22.31 14.14
C ASP A 42 10.20 21.13 14.93
N SER A 43 11.39 21.31 15.49
CA SER A 43 12.05 20.27 16.31
C SER A 43 11.22 19.86 17.54
N SER A 44 10.37 20.77 18.05
CA SER A 44 9.43 20.49 19.14
C SER A 44 8.33 19.50 18.76
N GLN A 45 8.06 19.32 17.46
CA GLN A 45 7.02 18.44 16.93
C GLN A 45 7.52 17.02 16.66
N ILE A 46 8.84 16.77 16.68
CA ILE A 46 9.44 15.45 16.40
C ILE A 46 8.79 14.35 17.27
N GLY A 47 8.66 14.59 18.58
CA GLY A 47 8.05 13.59 19.48
C GLY A 47 6.60 13.26 19.14
N ALA A 48 5.82 14.25 18.68
CA ALA A 48 4.44 14.02 18.25
C ALA A 48 4.38 13.22 16.94
N GLU A 49 5.29 13.49 16.00
CA GLU A 49 5.40 12.77 14.73
C GLU A 49 5.87 11.33 14.93
N ILE A 50 6.79 11.07 15.86
CA ILE A 50 7.18 9.70 16.26
C ILE A 50 5.97 8.95 16.82
N ALA A 51 5.21 9.54 17.74
CA ALA A 51 4.03 8.90 18.30
C ALA A 51 2.96 8.60 17.23
N ARG A 52 2.76 9.51 16.28
CA ARG A 52 1.87 9.29 15.12
C ARG A 52 2.35 8.13 14.25
N PHE A 53 3.67 8.00 14.04
CA PHE A 53 4.24 6.90 13.27
C PHE A 53 4.04 5.55 13.93
N GLU A 54 4.37 5.44 15.21
CA GLU A 54 4.19 4.19 15.97
C GLU A 54 2.72 3.76 15.98
N ALA A 55 1.78 4.70 16.16
CA ALA A 55 0.36 4.41 16.11
C ALA A 55 -0.07 3.85 14.74
N ALA A 56 0.42 4.41 13.64
CA ALA A 56 0.10 3.94 12.29
C ALA A 56 0.71 2.56 12.01
N LEU A 57 1.91 2.27 12.50
CA LEU A 57 2.51 0.93 12.40
C LEU A 57 1.68 -0.11 13.16
N VAL A 58 1.26 0.20 14.39
CA VAL A 58 0.41 -0.70 15.20
C VAL A 58 -0.93 -0.95 14.51
N GLN A 59 -1.59 0.09 14.00
CA GLN A 59 -2.86 -0.05 13.29
C GLN A 59 -2.70 -0.90 12.03
N THR A 60 -1.63 -0.68 11.25
CA THR A 60 -1.34 -1.45 10.04
C THR A 60 -1.10 -2.92 10.37
N ARG A 61 -0.33 -3.20 11.43
CA ARG A 61 -0.08 -4.56 11.92
C ARG A 61 -1.38 -5.27 12.28
N MET A 62 -2.28 -4.60 13.02
CA MET A 62 -3.58 -5.17 13.39
C MET A 62 -4.43 -5.52 12.16
N GLN A 63 -4.48 -4.63 11.16
CA GLN A 63 -5.21 -4.89 9.92
C GLN A 63 -4.63 -6.06 9.12
N ILE A 64 -3.30 -6.21 9.08
CA ILE A 64 -2.65 -7.33 8.42
C ILE A 64 -3.02 -8.65 9.10
N LEU A 65 -2.96 -8.70 10.43
CA LEU A 65 -3.35 -9.88 11.21
C LEU A 65 -4.83 -10.24 11.02
N GLU A 66 -5.72 -9.24 11.00
CA GLU A 66 -7.15 -9.47 10.77
C GLU A 66 -7.42 -10.06 9.37
N MET A 67 -6.77 -9.53 8.33
CA MET A 67 -6.88 -10.08 6.97
C MET A 67 -6.30 -11.50 6.89
N GLN A 68 -5.15 -11.73 7.53
CA GLN A 68 -4.54 -13.05 7.59
C GLN A 68 -5.49 -14.07 8.20
N GLN A 69 -6.10 -13.75 9.33
CA GLN A 69 -7.07 -14.61 10.00
C GLN A 69 -8.28 -14.89 9.11
N ARG A 70 -8.87 -13.85 8.51
CA ARG A 70 -10.04 -13.99 7.62
C ARG A 70 -9.75 -14.86 6.41
N ILE A 71 -8.57 -14.74 5.81
CA ILE A 71 -8.17 -15.57 4.66
C ILE A 71 -7.85 -17.00 5.09
N ALA A 72 -7.21 -17.18 6.25
CA ALA A 72 -6.94 -18.49 6.81
C ALA A 72 -8.24 -19.29 7.06
N GLU A 73 -9.28 -18.61 7.54
CA GLU A 73 -10.62 -19.20 7.74
C GLU A 73 -11.36 -19.49 6.43
N ALA A 74 -11.25 -18.60 5.43
CA ALA A 74 -12.03 -18.70 4.20
C ALA A 74 -11.43 -19.65 3.14
N ILE A 75 -10.10 -19.68 3.01
CA ILE A 75 -9.39 -20.35 1.90
C ILE A 75 -8.36 -21.34 2.43
N GLY A 76 -7.73 -21.06 3.57
CA GLY A 76 -6.81 -21.96 4.25
C GLY A 76 -5.51 -21.27 4.69
N THR A 77 -4.84 -21.85 5.68
CA THR A 77 -3.63 -21.27 6.31
C THR A 77 -2.45 -21.13 5.37
N LYS A 78 -2.32 -22.01 4.37
CA LYS A 78 -1.23 -21.95 3.38
C LYS A 78 -1.28 -20.67 2.55
N ASP A 79 -2.48 -20.28 2.12
CA ASP A 79 -2.67 -19.08 1.29
C ASP A 79 -2.63 -17.79 2.13
N ALA A 80 -2.87 -17.89 3.44
CA ALA A 80 -2.69 -16.79 4.38
C ALA A 80 -1.21 -16.48 4.70
N GLY A 81 -0.27 -17.37 4.35
CA GLY A 81 1.18 -17.16 4.58
C GLY A 81 1.77 -15.96 3.83
N ILE A 82 1.07 -15.44 2.81
CA ILE A 82 1.48 -14.21 2.10
C ILE A 82 1.55 -12.99 3.04
N PHE A 83 0.76 -12.98 4.12
CA PHE A 83 0.73 -11.89 5.08
C PHE A 83 1.93 -11.89 6.04
N ASP A 84 2.63 -13.02 6.18
CA ASP A 84 3.84 -13.08 7.01
C ASP A 84 4.93 -12.16 6.45
N ALA A 85 5.08 -12.11 5.12
CA ALA A 85 6.00 -11.18 4.47
C ALA A 85 5.63 -9.71 4.76
N HIS A 86 4.33 -9.39 4.78
CA HIS A 86 3.83 -8.06 5.07
C HIS A 86 4.11 -7.65 6.52
N LEU A 87 3.95 -8.57 7.47
CA LEU A 87 4.27 -8.35 8.89
C LEU A 87 5.77 -8.11 9.08
N LEU A 88 6.62 -8.89 8.43
CA LEU A 88 8.08 -8.72 8.50
C LEU A 88 8.53 -7.32 8.04
N VAL A 89 7.84 -6.72 7.06
CA VAL A 89 8.14 -5.36 6.60
C VAL A 89 7.72 -4.31 7.62
N VAL A 90 6.51 -4.42 8.19
CA VAL A 90 6.01 -3.47 9.20
C VAL A 90 6.84 -3.50 10.49
N GLU A 91 7.42 -4.66 10.80
CA GLU A 91 8.21 -4.88 12.01
C GLU A 91 9.74 -4.70 11.79
N ASP A 92 10.19 -4.34 10.58
CA ASP A 92 11.61 -4.18 10.25
C ASP A 92 12.22 -2.98 10.99
N ARG A 93 13.01 -3.28 12.02
CA ARG A 93 13.73 -2.27 12.82
C ARG A 93 14.68 -1.41 12.01
N THR A 94 15.30 -1.95 10.97
CA THR A 94 16.25 -1.19 10.14
C THR A 94 15.52 -0.07 9.39
N LEU A 95 14.33 -0.37 8.86
CA LEU A 95 13.47 0.61 8.22
C LEU A 95 12.99 1.65 9.23
N ILE A 96 12.47 1.21 10.38
CA ILE A 96 11.95 2.08 11.44
C ILE A 96 13.04 3.04 11.95
N ASP A 97 14.21 2.52 12.31
CA ASP A 97 15.34 3.30 12.83
C ASP A 97 15.84 4.32 11.81
N GLU A 98 15.79 4.00 10.52
CA GLU A 98 16.13 4.97 9.49
C GLU A 98 15.10 6.10 9.38
N VAL A 99 13.81 5.78 9.46
CA VAL A 99 12.75 6.80 9.45
C VAL A 99 12.90 7.74 10.65
N LEU A 100 13.14 7.19 11.83
CA LEU A 100 13.35 7.99 13.05
C LEU A 100 14.57 8.91 12.92
N ARG A 101 15.71 8.40 12.42
CA ARG A 101 16.91 9.23 12.20
C ARG A 101 16.68 10.34 11.19
N LYS A 102 16.00 10.06 10.07
CA LYS A 102 15.71 11.07 9.05
C LYS A 102 14.72 12.12 9.54
N LEU A 103 13.75 11.74 10.37
CA LEU A 103 12.81 12.67 10.97
C LEU A 103 13.53 13.73 11.83
N GLU A 104 14.56 13.32 12.57
CA GLU A 104 15.40 14.22 13.36
C GLU A 104 16.26 15.18 12.51
N THR A 105 16.66 14.78 11.30
CA THR A 105 17.52 15.61 10.43
C THR A 105 16.75 16.48 9.45
N ASP A 106 15.68 15.96 8.86
CA ASP A 106 15.03 16.56 7.69
C ASP A 106 13.96 17.57 8.10
N LEU A 107 13.44 17.47 9.33
CA LEU A 107 12.43 18.36 9.91
C LEU A 107 11.23 18.55 8.98
N VAL A 108 10.73 17.43 8.44
CA VAL A 108 9.48 17.31 7.69
C VAL A 108 8.56 16.30 8.35
N LYS A 109 7.28 16.31 8.01
CA LYS A 109 6.34 15.33 8.58
C LYS A 109 6.76 13.89 8.29
N VAL A 110 6.38 12.98 9.18
CA VAL A 110 6.86 11.59 9.14
C VAL A 110 6.39 10.82 7.91
N GLU A 111 5.27 11.19 7.29
CA GLU A 111 4.76 10.53 6.08
C GLU A 111 5.72 10.69 4.90
N VAL A 112 6.34 11.87 4.78
CA VAL A 112 7.34 12.18 3.75
C VAL A 112 8.57 11.29 3.95
N VAL A 113 9.08 11.28 5.19
CA VAL A 113 10.29 10.52 5.53
C VAL A 113 10.06 9.02 5.29
N PHE A 114 8.93 8.50 5.75
CA PHE A 114 8.58 7.10 5.59
C PHE A 114 8.43 6.70 4.12
N GLU A 115 7.77 7.52 3.30
CA GLU A 115 7.65 7.27 1.87
C GLU A 115 9.02 7.19 1.19
N GLU A 116 9.91 8.14 1.49
CA GLU A 116 11.26 8.15 0.91
C GLU A 116 12.08 6.91 1.29
N VAL A 117 12.07 6.54 2.58
CA VAL A 117 12.80 5.36 3.07
C VAL A 117 12.22 4.09 2.47
N ALA A 118 10.90 3.91 2.54
CA ALA A 118 10.24 2.70 2.05
C ALA A 118 10.38 2.54 0.53
N ARG A 119 10.27 3.63 -0.24
CA ARG A 119 10.48 3.62 -1.70
C ARG A 119 11.90 3.20 -2.04
N ARG A 120 12.91 3.76 -1.37
CA ARG A 120 14.31 3.41 -1.60
C ARG A 120 14.59 1.94 -1.23
N TYR A 121 13.97 1.44 -0.15
CA TYR A 121 14.06 0.04 0.25
C TYR A 121 13.47 -0.89 -0.82
N ALA A 122 12.25 -0.60 -1.29
CA ALA A 122 11.58 -1.35 -2.35
C ALA A 122 12.39 -1.34 -3.65
N GLU A 123 12.92 -0.18 -4.07
CA GLU A 123 13.78 -0.07 -5.25
C GLU A 123 15.06 -0.89 -5.13
N THR A 124 15.67 -0.91 -3.95
CA THR A 124 16.92 -1.66 -3.71
C THR A 124 16.67 -3.16 -3.80
N LEU A 125 15.59 -3.64 -3.18
CA LEU A 125 15.21 -5.05 -3.24
C LEU A 125 14.77 -5.48 -4.65
N GLY A 126 14.03 -4.63 -5.36
CA GLY A 126 13.56 -4.92 -6.72
C GLY A 126 14.69 -4.96 -7.77
N LYS A 127 15.85 -4.36 -7.50
CA LYS A 127 17.04 -4.43 -8.36
C LYS A 127 17.83 -5.72 -8.23
N ILE A 128 17.56 -6.52 -7.20
CA ILE A 128 18.22 -7.81 -7.02
C ILE A 128 17.53 -8.81 -7.97
N ASP A 129 18.32 -9.51 -8.79
CA ASP A 129 17.80 -10.50 -9.74
C ASP A 129 17.44 -11.82 -9.03
N ASP A 130 16.49 -11.71 -8.11
CA ASP A 130 15.93 -12.81 -7.34
C ASP A 130 14.39 -12.65 -7.37
N PRO A 131 13.64 -13.62 -7.96
CA PRO A 131 12.19 -13.59 -7.98
C PRO A 131 11.54 -13.38 -6.60
N TYR A 132 12.08 -13.98 -5.54
CA TYR A 132 11.57 -13.85 -4.18
C TYR A 132 11.75 -12.42 -3.62
N LEU A 133 12.88 -11.78 -3.93
CA LEU A 133 13.14 -10.40 -3.49
C LEU A 133 12.36 -9.37 -4.31
N ARG A 134 12.06 -9.66 -5.59
CA ARG A 134 11.10 -8.88 -6.39
C ARG A 134 9.68 -8.99 -5.85
N GLU A 135 9.29 -10.21 -5.48
CA GLU A 135 8.21 -10.56 -4.53
C GLU A 135 8.03 -9.49 -3.44
N ARG A 136 9.01 -9.50 -2.54
CA ARG A 136 9.07 -8.61 -1.38
C ARG A 136 9.04 -7.12 -1.70
N ALA A 137 9.66 -6.69 -2.81
CA ALA A 137 9.66 -5.29 -3.18
C ALA A 137 8.24 -4.76 -3.43
N LEU A 138 7.37 -5.59 -4.02
CA LEU A 138 5.95 -5.26 -4.22
C LEU A 138 5.19 -5.27 -2.90
N ASP A 139 5.46 -6.23 -2.01
CA ASP A 139 4.84 -6.30 -0.68
C ASP A 139 5.15 -5.04 0.15
N ILE A 140 6.39 -4.54 0.09
CA ILE A 140 6.80 -3.30 0.76
C ILE A 140 5.97 -2.12 0.27
N GLN A 141 5.72 -2.03 -1.04
CA GLN A 141 4.91 -0.96 -1.58
C GLN A 141 3.45 -1.04 -1.11
N ASP A 142 2.85 -2.24 -1.01
CA ASP A 142 1.49 -2.38 -0.50
C ASP A 142 1.40 -2.01 0.99
N VAL A 143 2.35 -2.50 1.79
CA VAL A 143 2.47 -2.15 3.21
C VAL A 143 2.62 -0.63 3.39
N MET A 144 3.52 0.00 2.64
CA MET A 144 3.75 1.44 2.69
C MET A 144 2.45 2.22 2.44
N ARG A 145 1.70 1.86 1.40
CA ARG A 145 0.39 2.48 1.08
C ARG A 145 -0.65 2.25 2.18
N ARG A 146 -0.58 1.16 2.93
CA ARG A 146 -1.48 0.92 4.06
C ARG A 146 -1.14 1.80 5.25
N VAL A 147 0.14 1.96 5.57
CA VAL A 147 0.59 2.87 6.64
C VAL A 147 0.16 4.31 6.34
N ILE A 148 0.35 4.78 5.11
CA ILE A 148 -0.04 6.14 4.70
C ILE A 148 -1.56 6.35 4.79
N ARG A 149 -2.37 5.38 4.33
CA ARG A 149 -3.83 5.41 4.50
C ARG A 149 -4.28 5.54 5.94
N ASN A 150 -3.65 4.77 6.82
CA ASN A 150 -3.93 4.79 8.26
C ASN A 150 -3.60 6.16 8.86
N TRP A 151 -2.51 6.81 8.44
CA TRP A 151 -2.20 8.19 8.83
C TRP A 151 -3.23 9.23 8.36
N GLN A 152 -3.74 9.09 7.14
CA GLN A 152 -4.70 10.04 6.57
C GLN A 152 -6.12 9.87 7.13
N GLY A 153 -6.36 8.86 7.98
CA GLY A 153 -7.69 8.54 8.49
C GLY A 153 -8.68 8.19 7.38
N LYS A 154 -8.17 7.85 6.18
CA LYS A 154 -9.00 7.52 5.03
C LYS A 154 -9.43 6.05 5.18
N PRO A 155 -10.72 5.77 5.44
CA PRO A 155 -11.19 4.40 5.40
C PRO A 155 -10.92 3.85 4.00
N ARG A 156 -10.50 2.58 3.93
CA ARG A 156 -10.42 1.88 2.65
C ARG A 156 -11.80 1.98 2.00
N LYS A 157 -11.89 2.67 0.86
CA LYS A 157 -13.16 2.83 0.14
C LYS A 157 -13.65 1.41 -0.18
N PRO A 158 -14.76 0.93 0.43
CA PRO A 158 -15.22 -0.43 0.19
C PRO A 158 -15.50 -0.58 -1.30
N MET A 159 -15.17 -1.75 -1.83
CA MET A 159 -15.52 -2.10 -3.20
C MET A 159 -17.05 -2.06 -3.29
N PRO A 160 -17.64 -1.19 -4.13
CA PRO A 160 -19.07 -1.25 -4.39
C PRO A 160 -19.36 -2.61 -5.02
N LEU A 161 -20.28 -3.37 -4.45
CA LEU A 161 -20.68 -4.64 -5.03
C LEU A 161 -21.46 -4.37 -6.32
N PRO A 162 -21.29 -5.19 -7.37
CA PRO A 162 -22.10 -5.04 -8.58
C PRO A 162 -23.59 -5.21 -8.24
N GLY A 163 -24.38 -4.13 -8.34
CA GLY A 163 -25.83 -4.15 -8.13
C GLY A 163 -26.39 -3.27 -7.01
N GLU A 164 -25.55 -2.50 -6.30
CA GLU A 164 -25.99 -1.38 -5.44
C GLU A 164 -26.13 -0.05 -6.20
#